data_AF-A0A2V3A0Y6-F1
#
_entry.id   AF-A0A2V3A0Y6-F1
#
_cell.length_a   1.000
_cell.length_b   1.000
_cell.length_c   1.000
_cell.angle_alpha   90.00
_cell.angle_beta   90.00
_cell.angle_gamma   90.00
#
_symmetry.space_group_name_H-M   'P 1'
#
loop_
_entity.id
_entity.type
_entity.pdbx_description
1 polymer ?
#
loop_
_entity_poly.entity_id
_entity_poly.type
_entity_poly.pdbx_seq_one_letter_code
_entity_poly.pdbx_strand_id
1 'polypeptide(L)'
;MLSNCDNVVGFTMKIKKKLYFCLNKNNTVIEIGRVLKTFIGFLRRPDLYPELCRKIIKNTVSRGNAFKGKDKTNSWAAGRCISQGDAVSKLFGLEIKAFRNEYQVVLDEAAQKEKNCPVKMGGPGALELIYYACEFTHAQNVVETGVAYGWSSLASLLSLAKRGGTLYSSDMPYLAQNGDQYVGCIVPENLKSNWKLFRFADRESLPKIFTENAVFDVLHYDSDKSYDGRMWAYDELYAHLKKGGVFISDDIGDNSAYQDFCDKKNIETTVVEYEGKYIGIFIK
;
A
#
# COMPACT_ATOMS: atom_id res chain seq x y z
N MET A 1 18.19 61.68 -2.29
CA MET A 1 17.29 61.46 -3.45
C MET A 1 18.15 60.97 -4.60
N LEU A 2 17.93 59.89 -5.33
CA LEU A 2 16.96 58.78 -5.40
C LEU A 2 17.74 57.69 -6.18
N SER A 3 18.12 56.59 -5.55
CA SER A 3 17.51 55.25 -5.64
C SER A 3 17.63 54.52 -6.99
N ASN A 4 18.50 53.49 -6.98
CA ASN A 4 18.39 52.18 -7.64
C ASN A 4 17.09 51.90 -8.41
N CYS A 5 17.19 51.75 -9.74
CA CYS A 5 16.08 51.29 -10.58
C CYS A 5 16.47 50.29 -11.68
N ASP A 6 17.59 49.54 -11.58
CA ASP A 6 17.97 48.59 -12.66
C ASP A 6 17.99 47.10 -12.27
N ASN A 7 17.74 46.76 -11.00
CA ASN A 7 17.74 45.35 -10.54
C ASN A 7 16.35 44.69 -10.46
N VAL A 8 15.26 45.35 -10.88
CA VAL A 8 13.88 44.83 -10.75
C VAL A 8 13.34 44.19 -12.04
N VAL A 9 13.93 44.49 -13.20
CA VAL A 9 13.42 44.03 -14.51
C VAL A 9 13.92 42.62 -14.88
N GLY A 10 15.11 42.21 -14.40
CA GLY A 10 15.65 40.85 -14.63
C GLY A 10 15.00 39.75 -13.78
N PHE A 11 14.41 40.08 -12.63
CA PHE A 11 13.82 39.10 -11.71
C PHE A 11 12.36 38.79 -12.03
N THR A 12 11.62 39.74 -12.60
CA THR A 12 10.22 39.58 -13.00
C THR A 12 10.04 38.74 -14.27
N MET A 13 11.06 38.67 -15.13
CA MET A 13 10.99 37.89 -16.38
C MET A 13 11.33 36.40 -16.20
N LYS A 14 12.00 36.03 -15.09
CA LYS A 14 12.28 34.63 -14.71
C LYS A 14 11.13 33.96 -13.94
N ILE A 15 10.23 34.75 -13.33
CA ILE A 15 9.02 34.25 -12.66
C ILE A 15 7.85 34.12 -13.65
N LYS A 16 7.76 34.97 -14.69
CA LYS A 16 6.71 34.85 -15.72
C LYS A 16 6.90 33.69 -16.70
N LYS A 17 8.10 33.10 -16.81
CA LYS A 17 8.37 31.97 -17.72
C LYS A 17 8.19 30.58 -17.09
N LYS A 18 7.95 30.48 -15.77
CA LYS A 18 7.66 29.21 -15.07
C LYS A 18 6.19 29.06 -14.63
N LEU A 19 5.33 30.01 -15.05
CA LEU A 19 3.88 29.96 -14.91
C LEU A 19 3.17 29.74 -16.27
N TYR A 20 3.93 29.44 -17.32
CA TYR A 20 3.45 29.01 -18.64
C TYR A 20 3.98 27.61 -18.92
N PHE A 21 3.44 26.63 -18.22
CA PHE A 21 3.50 25.24 -18.65
C PHE A 21 2.09 24.63 -18.47
N CYS A 22 1.33 24.67 -19.56
CA CYS A 22 0.07 23.96 -19.81
C CYS A 22 -1.02 24.00 -18.71
N LEU A 23 -1.69 25.14 -18.54
CA LEU A 23 -3.08 25.14 -18.07
C LEU A 23 -4.01 24.81 -19.24
N ASN A 24 -4.28 23.52 -19.42
CA ASN A 24 -5.35 23.05 -20.28
C ASN A 24 -6.68 23.24 -19.52
N LYS A 25 -7.53 24.19 -19.92
CA LYS A 25 -8.82 24.50 -19.25
C LYS A 25 -9.70 23.26 -19.00
N ASN A 26 -9.57 22.24 -19.85
CA ASN A 26 -10.25 20.94 -19.71
C ASN A 26 -9.81 20.16 -18.46
N ASN A 27 -8.53 20.22 -18.07
CA ASN A 27 -8.03 19.51 -16.89
C ASN A 27 -8.57 20.14 -15.60
N THR A 28 -8.73 21.46 -15.55
CA THR A 28 -9.22 22.15 -14.34
C THR A 28 -10.69 21.83 -14.07
N VAL A 29 -11.53 21.75 -15.10
CA VAL A 29 -12.96 21.37 -14.96
C VAL A 29 -13.10 19.91 -14.52
N ILE A 30 -12.31 19.00 -15.11
CA ILE A 30 -12.28 17.59 -14.73
C ILE A 30 -11.83 17.43 -13.27
N GLU A 31 -10.83 18.20 -12.86
CA GLU A 31 -10.28 18.15 -11.51
C GLU A 31 -11.23 18.73 -10.46
N ILE A 32 -11.91 19.85 -10.75
CA ILE A 32 -12.98 20.41 -9.92
C ILE A 32 -14.14 19.41 -9.80
N GLY A 33 -14.54 18.77 -10.91
CA GLY A 33 -15.56 17.72 -10.91
C GLY A 33 -15.18 16.51 -10.05
N ARG A 34 -13.91 16.08 -10.09
CA ARG A 34 -13.37 15.00 -9.24
C ARG A 34 -13.40 15.38 -7.76
N VAL A 35 -12.99 16.59 -7.41
CA VAL A 35 -13.01 17.10 -6.03
C VAL A 35 -14.44 17.19 -5.52
N LEU A 36 -15.37 17.71 -6.31
CA LEU A 36 -16.79 17.79 -5.95
C LEU A 36 -17.40 16.40 -5.74
N LYS A 37 -17.11 15.43 -6.61
CA LYS A 37 -17.54 14.03 -6.44
C LYS A 37 -17.00 13.43 -5.14
N THR A 38 -15.72 13.66 -4.85
CA THR A 38 -15.09 13.20 -3.60
C THR A 38 -15.80 13.80 -2.39
N PHE A 39 -16.08 15.11 -2.42
CA PHE A 39 -16.79 15.83 -1.37
C PHE A 39 -18.21 15.29 -1.15
N ILE A 40 -18.99 15.08 -2.23
CA ILE A 40 -20.31 14.44 -2.16
C ILE A 40 -20.21 13.00 -1.63
N GLY A 41 -19.17 12.27 -2.01
CA GLY A 41 -18.91 10.92 -1.50
C GLY A 41 -18.70 10.91 0.02
N PHE A 42 -17.94 11.86 0.56
CA PHE A 42 -17.83 12.04 2.01
C PHE A 42 -19.17 12.43 2.64
N LEU A 43 -19.95 13.35 2.05
CA LEU A 43 -21.28 13.72 2.58
C LEU A 43 -22.24 12.54 2.72
N ARG A 44 -22.13 11.52 1.87
CA ARG A 44 -22.92 10.29 1.92
C ARG A 44 -22.40 9.24 2.92
N ARG A 45 -21.20 9.45 3.47
CA ARG A 45 -20.49 8.53 4.37
C ARG A 45 -19.92 9.29 5.58
N PRO A 46 -20.78 9.73 6.52
CA PRO A 46 -20.36 10.50 7.70
C PRO A 46 -19.37 9.72 8.59
N ASP A 47 -19.37 8.39 8.51
CA ASP A 47 -18.38 7.51 9.15
C ASP A 47 -16.94 7.76 8.67
N LEU A 48 -16.73 8.39 7.50
CA LEU A 48 -15.43 8.72 6.95
C LEU A 48 -14.97 10.16 7.24
N TYR A 49 -15.76 10.97 7.96
CA TYR A 49 -15.41 12.35 8.31
C TYR A 49 -14.12 12.49 9.14
N PRO A 50 -13.82 11.61 10.11
CA PRO A 50 -12.53 11.68 10.81
C PRO A 50 -11.35 11.61 9.83
N GLU A 51 -11.45 10.76 8.81
CA GLU A 51 -10.40 10.61 7.80
C GLU A 51 -10.30 11.81 6.86
N LEU A 52 -11.43 12.44 6.51
CA LEU A 52 -11.43 13.69 5.76
C LEU A 52 -10.66 14.79 6.51
N CYS A 53 -10.93 14.95 7.81
CA CYS A 53 -10.21 15.92 8.66
C CYS A 53 -8.70 15.62 8.70
N ARG A 54 -8.31 14.35 8.86
CA ARG A 54 -6.90 13.95 8.83
C ARG A 54 -6.24 14.26 7.49
N LYS A 55 -6.91 13.98 6.37
CA LYS A 55 -6.40 14.31 5.03
C LYS A 55 -6.21 15.81 4.84
N ILE A 56 -7.13 16.64 5.34
CA ILE A 56 -7.01 18.10 5.28
C ILE A 56 -5.75 18.53 6.05
N ILE A 57 -5.60 18.11 7.31
CA ILE A 57 -4.44 18.44 8.15
C ILE A 57 -3.13 17.97 7.50
N LYS A 58 -3.09 16.73 7.00
CA LYS A 58 -1.94 16.17 6.28
C LYS A 58 -1.52 17.01 5.08
N ASN A 59 -2.50 17.46 4.29
CA ASN A 59 -2.25 18.24 3.08
C ASN A 59 -1.96 19.73 3.34
N THR A 60 -2.27 20.26 4.53
CA THR A 60 -2.02 21.66 4.90
C THR A 60 -0.79 21.85 5.78
N VAL A 61 -0.60 21.00 6.80
CA VAL A 61 0.44 21.15 7.83
C VAL A 61 1.66 20.27 7.57
N SER A 62 1.47 19.04 7.07
CA SER A 62 2.55 18.04 6.91
C SER A 62 3.02 17.85 5.46
N ARG A 63 3.05 18.94 4.67
CA ARG A 63 3.48 18.90 3.26
C ARG A 63 4.94 18.44 3.17
N GLY A 64 5.17 17.28 2.57
CA GLY A 64 6.50 16.66 2.40
C GLY A 64 6.69 15.35 3.18
N ASN A 65 5.76 15.00 4.08
CA ASN A 65 5.89 13.80 4.90
C ASN A 65 5.86 12.48 4.10
N ALA A 66 5.30 12.50 2.89
CA ALA A 66 5.30 11.34 1.99
C ALA A 66 6.68 10.99 1.42
N PHE A 67 7.63 11.95 1.40
CA PHE A 67 8.97 11.79 0.83
C PHE A 67 10.08 11.96 1.87
N LYS A 68 9.72 11.97 3.15
CA LYS A 68 10.66 12.15 4.26
C LYS A 68 11.74 11.08 4.20
N GLY A 69 13.00 11.48 4.05
CA GLY A 69 14.13 10.55 4.00
C GLY A 69 14.19 9.66 2.75
N LYS A 70 13.46 9.99 1.68
CA LYS A 70 13.35 9.16 0.46
C LYS A 70 14.71 8.79 -0.15
N ASP A 71 15.58 9.76 -0.43
CA ASP A 71 16.83 9.50 -1.15
C ASP A 71 17.76 8.58 -0.34
N LYS A 72 17.93 8.89 0.96
CA LYS A 72 18.69 8.06 1.90
C LYS A 72 18.15 6.63 1.96
N THR A 73 16.83 6.48 2.04
CA THR A 73 16.17 5.17 2.16
C THR A 73 16.28 4.38 0.86
N ASN A 74 16.20 5.03 -0.30
CA ASN A 74 16.44 4.35 -1.58
C ASN A 74 17.89 3.87 -1.70
N SER A 75 18.88 4.68 -1.35
CA SER A 75 20.28 4.24 -1.34
C SER A 75 20.51 3.09 -0.35
N TRP A 76 19.88 3.17 0.83
CA TRP A 76 19.89 2.12 1.84
C TRP A 76 19.30 0.80 1.31
N ALA A 77 18.13 0.86 0.68
CA ALA A 77 17.43 -0.29 0.11
C ALA A 77 18.19 -0.90 -1.06
N ALA A 78 18.64 -0.07 -2.01
CA ALA A 78 19.42 -0.48 -3.18
C ALA A 78 20.74 -1.18 -2.78
N GLY A 79 21.40 -0.70 -1.72
CA GLY A 79 22.67 -1.26 -1.26
C GLY A 79 22.57 -2.62 -0.56
N ARG A 80 21.37 -3.15 -0.31
CA ARG A 80 21.16 -4.41 0.43
C ARG A 80 20.09 -5.32 -0.15
N CYS A 81 19.40 -4.89 -1.19
CA CYS A 81 18.28 -5.63 -1.73
C CYS A 81 18.74 -6.97 -2.33
N ILE A 82 17.90 -7.98 -2.20
CA ILE A 82 18.07 -9.28 -2.84
C ILE A 82 16.86 -9.58 -3.71
N SER A 83 16.96 -10.63 -4.54
CA SER A 83 15.84 -11.07 -5.36
C SER A 83 14.73 -11.68 -4.50
N GLN A 84 13.50 -11.71 -5.03
CA GLN A 84 12.37 -12.36 -4.37
C GLN A 84 12.65 -13.84 -4.06
N GLY A 85 13.30 -14.55 -4.99
CA GLY A 85 13.67 -15.96 -4.81
C GLY A 85 14.69 -16.16 -3.68
N ASP A 86 15.72 -15.30 -3.63
CA ASP A 86 16.72 -15.36 -2.56
C ASP A 86 16.11 -15.04 -1.19
N ALA A 87 15.16 -14.10 -1.14
CA ALA A 87 14.46 -13.77 0.09
C ALA A 87 13.60 -14.93 0.60
N VAL A 88 12.83 -15.58 -0.28
CA VAL A 88 12.04 -16.76 0.06
C VAL A 88 12.93 -17.90 0.56
N SER A 89 14.06 -18.15 -0.12
CA SER A 89 15.02 -19.18 0.31
C SER A 89 15.67 -18.83 1.65
N LYS A 90 16.16 -17.59 1.82
CA LYS A 90 16.85 -17.12 3.03
C LYS A 90 15.93 -17.11 4.25
N LEU A 91 14.70 -16.60 4.11
CA LEU A 91 13.78 -16.41 5.23
C LEU A 91 12.98 -17.67 5.57
N PHE A 92 12.56 -18.41 4.54
CA PHE A 92 11.59 -19.50 4.71
C PHE A 92 12.19 -20.89 4.44
N GLY A 93 13.38 -20.98 3.85
CA GLY A 93 13.96 -22.25 3.43
C GLY A 93 13.19 -22.95 2.30
N LEU A 94 12.43 -22.19 1.50
CA LEU A 94 11.56 -22.70 0.43
C LEU A 94 12.08 -22.31 -0.96
N GLU A 95 11.68 -23.07 -1.98
CA GLU A 95 11.90 -22.71 -3.39
C GLU A 95 10.68 -22.04 -4.01
N ILE A 96 10.90 -20.94 -4.73
CA ILE A 96 9.85 -20.07 -5.28
C ILE A 96 9.13 -20.63 -6.53
N LYS A 97 9.71 -21.65 -7.17
CA LYS A 97 9.40 -22.02 -8.57
C LYS A 97 8.01 -22.61 -8.78
N ALA A 98 7.37 -23.16 -7.74
CA ALA A 98 6.12 -23.88 -7.89
C ALA A 98 4.91 -22.96 -8.06
N PHE A 99 4.90 -21.79 -7.40
CA PHE A 99 3.70 -20.95 -7.27
C PHE A 99 3.03 -20.59 -8.61
N ARG A 100 3.79 -20.02 -9.55
CA ARG A 100 3.21 -19.56 -10.84
C ARG A 100 2.73 -20.71 -11.71
N ASN A 101 3.38 -21.87 -11.63
CA ASN A 101 2.99 -23.04 -12.40
C ASN A 101 1.75 -23.71 -11.77
N GLU A 102 1.72 -23.85 -10.44
CA GLU A 102 0.59 -24.44 -9.71
C GLU A 102 -0.69 -23.62 -9.88
N TYR A 103 -0.57 -22.28 -9.86
CA TYR A 103 -1.71 -21.37 -9.93
C TYR A 103 -1.85 -20.67 -11.28
N GLN A 104 -1.23 -21.19 -12.35
CA GLN A 104 -1.23 -20.54 -13.67
C GLN A 104 -2.65 -20.17 -14.13
N VAL A 105 -3.59 -21.12 -14.08
CA VAL A 105 -4.97 -20.92 -14.54
C VAL A 105 -5.66 -19.77 -13.80
N VAL A 106 -5.59 -19.75 -12.46
CA VAL A 106 -6.24 -18.70 -11.66
C VAL A 106 -5.55 -17.35 -11.82
N LEU A 107 -4.23 -17.32 -12.02
CA LEU A 107 -3.47 -16.09 -12.28
C LEU A 107 -3.81 -15.51 -13.67
N ASP A 108 -3.95 -16.35 -14.69
CA ASP A 108 -4.35 -15.92 -16.04
C ASP A 108 -5.78 -15.37 -16.06
N GLU A 109 -6.71 -16.03 -15.36
CA GLU A 109 -8.08 -15.53 -15.17
C GLU A 109 -8.10 -14.19 -14.44
N ALA A 110 -7.31 -14.06 -13.37
CA ALA A 110 -7.19 -12.82 -12.60
C ALA A 110 -6.64 -11.67 -13.47
N ALA A 111 -5.61 -11.94 -14.29
CA ALA A 111 -5.05 -10.98 -15.24
C ALA A 111 -6.09 -10.54 -16.28
N GLN A 112 -6.92 -11.46 -16.77
CA GLN A 112 -7.97 -11.12 -17.72
C GLN A 112 -9.10 -10.30 -17.08
N LYS A 113 -9.44 -10.57 -15.81
CA LYS A 113 -10.39 -9.74 -15.04
C LYS A 113 -9.84 -8.33 -14.81
N GLU A 114 -8.55 -8.19 -14.46
CA GLU A 114 -7.90 -6.87 -14.37
C GLU A 114 -8.00 -6.13 -15.71
N LYS A 115 -7.62 -6.78 -16.82
CA LYS A 115 -7.63 -6.17 -18.16
C LYS A 115 -9.02 -5.68 -18.59
N ASN A 116 -10.07 -6.40 -18.17
CA ASN A 116 -11.45 -6.05 -18.46
C ASN A 116 -12.06 -5.03 -17.48
N CYS A 117 -11.34 -4.68 -16.41
CA CYS A 117 -11.84 -3.72 -15.43
C CYS A 117 -11.85 -2.30 -16.04
N PRO A 118 -12.98 -1.57 -16.01
CA PRO A 118 -13.07 -0.25 -16.64
C PRO A 118 -12.36 0.85 -15.85
N VAL A 119 -11.83 0.55 -14.67
CA VAL A 119 -11.09 1.49 -13.82
C VAL A 119 -9.67 0.98 -13.61
N LYS A 120 -8.69 1.90 -13.60
CA LYS A 120 -7.29 1.55 -13.28
C LYS A 120 -7.07 1.58 -11.77
N MET A 121 -6.55 0.48 -11.21
CA MET A 121 -6.14 0.34 -9.81
C MET A 121 -4.71 -0.20 -9.69
N GLY A 122 -4.24 -0.44 -8.46
CA GLY A 122 -2.95 -1.07 -8.18
C GLY A 122 -2.90 -2.50 -8.74
N GLY A 123 -1.85 -2.77 -9.51
CA GLY A 123 -1.61 -4.06 -10.19
C GLY A 123 -0.95 -5.10 -9.29
N PRO A 124 -0.37 -6.16 -9.88
CA PRO A 124 0.29 -7.21 -9.11
C PRO A 124 1.54 -6.69 -8.40
N GLY A 125 1.76 -7.19 -7.17
CA GLY A 125 3.01 -7.01 -6.43
C GLY A 125 3.83 -8.30 -6.41
N ALA A 126 4.70 -8.44 -5.42
CA ALA A 126 5.53 -9.63 -5.22
C ALA A 126 4.73 -10.82 -4.63
N LEU A 127 3.81 -11.38 -5.43
CA LEU A 127 2.81 -12.39 -5.01
C LEU A 127 3.41 -13.58 -4.28
N GLU A 128 4.51 -14.11 -4.79
CA GLU A 128 5.19 -15.28 -4.23
C GLU A 128 5.71 -15.00 -2.83
N LEU A 129 6.17 -13.77 -2.56
CA LEU A 129 6.67 -13.40 -1.23
C LEU A 129 5.55 -13.50 -0.19
N ILE A 130 4.35 -13.04 -0.56
CA ILE A 130 3.14 -13.09 0.27
C ILE A 130 2.67 -14.55 0.45
N TYR A 131 2.57 -15.29 -0.65
CA TYR A 131 2.13 -16.69 -0.62
C TYR A 131 3.07 -17.55 0.24
N TYR A 132 4.39 -17.45 0.04
CA TYR A 132 5.35 -18.25 0.80
C TYR A 132 5.49 -17.81 2.25
N ALA A 133 5.22 -16.54 2.59
CA ALA A 133 5.07 -16.13 3.98
C ALA A 133 3.88 -16.85 4.66
N CYS A 134 2.77 -17.02 3.95
CA CYS A 134 1.62 -17.77 4.45
C CYS A 134 1.92 -19.27 4.58
N GLU A 135 2.60 -19.86 3.60
CA GLU A 135 3.01 -21.27 3.66
C GLU A 135 3.99 -21.53 4.81
N PHE A 136 5.03 -20.70 4.96
CA PHE A 136 6.04 -20.81 6.02
C PHE A 136 5.43 -20.75 7.43
N THR A 137 4.49 -19.84 7.65
CA THR A 137 3.87 -19.65 8.98
C THR A 137 2.73 -20.62 9.26
N HIS A 138 2.36 -21.46 8.28
CA HIS A 138 1.10 -22.21 8.26
C HIS A 138 -0.11 -21.32 8.59
N ALA A 139 -0.16 -20.13 7.97
CA ALA A 139 -1.03 -19.04 8.36
C ALA A 139 -2.50 -19.44 8.53
N GLN A 140 -3.09 -19.03 9.65
CA GLN A 140 -4.52 -19.12 9.95
C GLN A 140 -5.17 -17.74 9.91
N ASN A 141 -4.46 -16.68 10.29
CA ASN A 141 -4.95 -15.32 10.28
C ASN A 141 -3.92 -14.39 9.64
N VAL A 142 -4.32 -13.74 8.55
CA VAL A 142 -3.51 -12.75 7.83
C VAL A 142 -4.24 -11.43 7.82
N VAL A 143 -3.55 -10.30 8.02
CA VAL A 143 -4.12 -8.98 7.72
C VAL A 143 -3.31 -8.27 6.65
N GLU A 144 -4.02 -7.66 5.71
CA GLU A 144 -3.45 -6.79 4.69
C GLU A 144 -4.10 -5.39 4.70
N THR A 145 -3.36 -4.39 4.23
CA THR A 145 -3.88 -3.03 4.00
C THR A 145 -3.63 -2.60 2.56
N GLY A 146 -4.66 -2.11 1.89
CA GLY A 146 -4.65 -1.82 0.44
C GLY A 146 -4.90 -3.08 -0.37
N VAL A 147 -6.06 -3.17 -1.03
CA VAL A 147 -6.51 -4.35 -1.78
C VAL A 147 -6.46 -4.07 -3.28
N ALA A 148 -6.93 -2.91 -3.72
CA ALA A 148 -7.05 -2.57 -5.14
C ALA A 148 -7.75 -3.69 -5.94
N TYR A 149 -7.14 -4.22 -7.01
CA TYR A 149 -7.73 -5.33 -7.76
C TYR A 149 -7.85 -6.64 -6.96
N GLY A 150 -7.03 -6.83 -5.91
CA GLY A 150 -7.02 -8.02 -5.05
C GLY A 150 -5.90 -9.00 -5.34
N TRP A 151 -4.75 -8.55 -5.87
CA TRP A 151 -3.62 -9.43 -6.20
C TRP A 151 -2.92 -10.00 -4.96
N SER A 152 -2.63 -9.15 -3.97
CA SER A 152 -2.12 -9.60 -2.66
C SER A 152 -3.12 -10.50 -1.94
N SER A 153 -4.41 -10.15 -2.03
CA SER A 153 -5.50 -10.94 -1.47
C SER A 153 -5.56 -12.32 -2.10
N LEU A 154 -5.47 -12.40 -3.43
CA LEU A 154 -5.45 -13.66 -4.17
C LEU A 154 -4.27 -14.53 -3.71
N ALA A 155 -3.05 -13.98 -3.67
CA ALA A 155 -1.87 -14.72 -3.24
C ALA A 155 -2.02 -15.29 -1.81
N SER A 156 -2.52 -14.48 -0.88
CA SER A 156 -2.79 -14.92 0.50
C SER A 156 -3.86 -16.01 0.55
N LEU A 157 -5.00 -15.79 -0.14
CA LEU A 157 -6.14 -16.70 -0.10
C LEU A 157 -5.86 -18.06 -0.73
N LEU A 158 -5.02 -18.13 -1.77
CA LEU A 158 -4.58 -19.39 -2.35
C LEU A 158 -3.87 -20.28 -1.33
N SER A 159 -3.14 -19.69 -0.38
CA SER A 159 -2.51 -20.44 0.72
C SER A 159 -3.48 -20.74 1.87
N LEU A 160 -4.30 -19.76 2.25
CA LEU A 160 -5.20 -19.85 3.41
C LEU A 160 -6.33 -20.85 3.21
N ALA A 161 -6.90 -20.91 2.00
CA ALA A 161 -8.03 -21.79 1.70
C ALA A 161 -7.71 -23.27 1.92
N LYS A 162 -6.44 -23.69 1.77
CA LYS A 162 -5.98 -25.07 1.99
C LYS A 162 -6.19 -25.56 3.43
N ARG A 163 -6.28 -24.64 4.39
CA ARG A 163 -6.29 -24.93 5.83
C ARG A 163 -7.40 -24.22 6.59
N GLY A 164 -8.34 -23.60 5.89
CA GLY A 164 -9.46 -22.88 6.50
C GLY A 164 -9.08 -21.55 7.17
N GLY A 165 -7.94 -20.96 6.79
CA GLY A 165 -7.49 -19.67 7.34
C GLY A 165 -8.35 -18.49 6.88
N THR A 166 -8.20 -17.33 7.52
CA THR A 166 -8.93 -16.10 7.20
C THR A 166 -7.98 -14.96 6.85
N LEU A 167 -8.25 -14.30 5.73
CA LEU A 167 -7.67 -13.02 5.36
C LEU A 167 -8.58 -11.89 5.84
N TYR A 168 -8.01 -10.91 6.52
CA TYR A 168 -8.66 -9.68 6.94
C TYR A 168 -8.05 -8.52 6.15
N SER A 169 -8.84 -7.83 5.35
CA SER A 169 -8.30 -6.74 4.50
C SER A 169 -8.92 -5.40 4.85
N SER A 170 -8.07 -4.38 4.90
CA SER A 170 -8.48 -2.98 4.94
C SER A 170 -8.33 -2.36 3.55
N ASP A 171 -9.38 -1.72 3.03
CA ASP A 171 -9.24 -0.89 1.83
C ASP A 171 -10.26 0.25 1.84
N MET A 172 -9.76 1.47 1.62
CA MET A 172 -10.54 2.69 1.72
C MET A 172 -11.45 2.85 0.50
N PRO A 173 -12.75 3.20 0.68
CA PRO A 173 -13.67 3.40 -0.44
C PRO A 173 -13.18 4.39 -1.50
N TYR A 174 -13.35 4.02 -2.79
CA TYR A 174 -13.02 4.86 -3.94
C TYR A 174 -14.12 5.89 -4.22
N LEU A 175 -14.24 6.88 -3.33
CA LEU A 175 -15.33 7.88 -3.31
C LEU A 175 -15.51 8.68 -4.62
N ALA A 176 -14.47 8.80 -5.44
CA ALA A 176 -14.48 9.65 -6.64
C ALA A 176 -14.76 8.91 -7.95
N GLN A 177 -14.61 7.58 -8.01
CA GLN A 177 -14.42 6.86 -9.28
C GLN A 177 -15.40 5.71 -9.58
N ASN A 178 -16.47 5.50 -8.82
CA ASN A 178 -17.26 4.24 -8.89
C ASN A 178 -16.36 2.98 -8.82
N GLY A 179 -15.15 3.13 -8.29
CA GLY A 179 -14.15 2.07 -8.21
C GLY A 179 -14.47 1.04 -7.14
N ASP A 180 -15.32 1.41 -6.18
CA ASP A 180 -15.60 0.61 -4.98
C ASP A 180 -16.09 -0.80 -5.30
N GLN A 181 -16.89 -0.96 -6.35
CA GLN A 181 -17.40 -2.26 -6.81
C GLN A 181 -16.34 -3.18 -7.44
N TYR A 182 -15.17 -2.63 -7.79
CA TYR A 182 -14.08 -3.36 -8.43
C TYR A 182 -12.98 -3.76 -7.45
N VAL A 183 -13.09 -3.40 -6.17
CA VAL A 183 -12.10 -3.83 -5.19
C VAL A 183 -12.19 -5.33 -5.00
N GLY A 184 -11.05 -6.01 -5.14
CA GLY A 184 -11.00 -7.47 -5.06
C GLY A 184 -11.65 -8.19 -6.24
N CYS A 185 -11.93 -7.50 -7.36
CA CYS A 185 -12.71 -8.07 -8.46
C CYS A 185 -12.06 -9.29 -9.11
N ILE A 186 -10.73 -9.43 -8.98
CA ILE A 186 -10.01 -10.57 -9.57
C ILE A 186 -10.14 -11.83 -8.71
N VAL A 187 -10.41 -11.68 -7.40
CA VAL A 187 -10.47 -12.79 -6.44
C VAL A 187 -11.63 -13.73 -6.80
N PRO A 188 -11.36 -15.02 -7.07
CA PRO A 188 -12.38 -16.04 -7.33
C PRO A 188 -13.38 -16.20 -6.18
N GLU A 189 -14.65 -16.46 -6.51
CA GLU A 189 -15.73 -16.55 -5.53
C GLU A 189 -15.51 -17.66 -4.49
N ASN A 190 -14.95 -18.79 -4.91
CA ASN A 190 -14.65 -19.93 -4.03
C ASN A 190 -13.57 -19.61 -2.97
N LEU A 191 -12.79 -18.54 -3.12
CA LEU A 191 -11.81 -18.11 -2.12
C LEU A 191 -12.39 -17.09 -1.14
N LYS A 192 -13.52 -16.44 -1.47
CA LYS A 192 -14.09 -15.36 -0.65
C LYS A 192 -14.67 -15.85 0.67
N SER A 193 -14.95 -17.14 0.82
CA SER A 193 -15.34 -17.73 2.12
C SER A 193 -14.26 -17.56 3.19
N ASN A 194 -13.01 -17.41 2.78
CA ASN A 194 -11.86 -17.20 3.65
C ASN A 194 -11.49 -15.70 3.78
N TRP A 195 -12.36 -14.79 3.34
CA TRP A 195 -12.03 -13.37 3.23
C TRP A 195 -13.02 -12.46 3.95
N LYS A 196 -12.49 -11.54 4.79
CA LYS A 196 -13.24 -10.45 5.43
C LYS A 196 -12.68 -9.10 4.97
N LEU A 197 -13.47 -8.33 4.23
CA LEU A 197 -13.08 -7.02 3.69
C LEU A 197 -13.74 -5.87 4.47
N PHE A 198 -12.91 -5.01 5.06
CA PHE A 198 -13.32 -3.82 5.82
C PHE A 198 -13.16 -2.56 4.96
N ARG A 199 -14.30 -1.96 4.59
CA ARG A 199 -14.38 -0.79 3.69
C ARG A 199 -14.25 0.55 4.44
N PHE A 200 -13.13 0.74 5.14
CA PHE A 200 -12.76 1.99 5.82
C PHE A 200 -11.25 2.28 5.64
N ALA A 201 -10.79 3.46 6.05
CA ALA A 201 -9.35 3.72 6.14
C ALA A 201 -8.74 2.91 7.30
N ASP A 202 -7.43 2.70 7.27
CA ASP A 202 -6.74 1.79 8.21
C ASP A 202 -6.97 2.16 9.68
N ARG A 203 -7.06 3.46 9.99
CA ARG A 203 -7.33 3.96 11.35
C ARG A 203 -8.68 3.53 11.91
N GLU A 204 -9.62 3.19 11.04
CA GLU A 204 -10.93 2.68 11.40
C GLU A 204 -11.05 1.17 11.14
N SER A 205 -10.35 0.62 10.14
CA SER A 205 -10.39 -0.80 9.79
C SER A 205 -9.55 -1.66 10.74
N LEU A 206 -8.31 -1.27 11.04
CA LEU A 206 -7.40 -2.08 11.85
C LEU A 206 -7.95 -2.35 13.26
N PRO A 207 -8.49 -1.38 14.02
CA PRO A 207 -9.09 -1.67 15.32
C PRO A 207 -10.28 -2.65 15.25
N LYS A 208 -11.08 -2.59 14.18
CA LYS A 208 -12.20 -3.53 13.96
C LYS A 208 -11.69 -4.93 13.66
N ILE A 209 -10.67 -5.03 12.79
CA ILE A 209 -9.99 -6.30 12.48
C ILE A 209 -9.41 -6.92 13.75
N PHE A 210 -8.76 -6.11 14.60
CA PHE A 210 -8.16 -6.60 15.85
C PHE A 210 -9.18 -7.03 16.90
N THR A 211 -10.41 -6.51 16.82
CA THR A 211 -11.52 -6.98 17.67
C THR A 211 -12.02 -8.37 17.23
N GLU A 212 -11.99 -8.66 15.93
CA GLU A 212 -12.33 -9.98 15.38
C GLU A 212 -11.24 -11.02 15.64
N ASN A 213 -9.98 -10.60 15.55
CA ASN A 213 -8.82 -11.45 15.82
C ASN A 213 -7.63 -10.63 16.32
N ALA A 214 -7.07 -11.01 17.47
CA ALA A 214 -6.02 -10.23 18.12
C ALA A 214 -4.58 -10.60 17.71
N VAL A 215 -4.37 -11.76 17.06
CA VAL A 215 -3.02 -12.27 16.77
C VAL A 215 -2.94 -12.82 15.35
N PHE A 216 -1.98 -12.34 14.57
CA PHE A 216 -1.82 -12.68 13.16
C PHE A 216 -0.49 -13.37 12.89
N ASP A 217 -0.51 -14.22 11.86
CA ASP A 217 0.64 -14.97 11.37
C ASP A 217 1.43 -14.20 10.33
N VAL A 218 0.73 -13.46 9.47
CA VAL A 218 1.32 -12.62 8.41
C VAL A 218 0.62 -11.27 8.39
N LEU A 219 1.42 -10.21 8.20
CA LEU A 219 0.97 -8.83 8.04
C LEU A 219 1.53 -8.29 6.74
N HIS A 220 0.67 -7.72 5.89
CA HIS A 220 1.08 -7.09 4.63
C HIS A 220 0.57 -5.65 4.55
N TYR A 221 1.47 -4.69 4.35
CA TYR A 221 1.14 -3.27 4.33
C TYR A 221 1.37 -2.65 2.94
N ASP A 222 0.31 -2.13 2.31
CA ASP A 222 0.37 -1.45 1.01
C ASP A 222 -0.60 -0.24 0.89
N SER A 223 -0.92 0.42 2.00
CA SER A 223 -1.94 1.48 2.04
C SER A 223 -1.38 2.92 2.04
N ASP A 224 -1.32 3.59 3.19
CA ASP A 224 -0.92 5.01 3.29
C ASP A 224 0.58 5.16 2.98
N LYS A 225 0.90 6.01 1.99
CA LYS A 225 2.29 6.28 1.57
C LYS A 225 2.95 7.40 2.38
N SER A 226 2.30 7.96 3.40
CA SER A 226 2.90 8.95 4.29
C SER A 226 3.68 8.33 5.44
N TYR A 227 4.76 9.00 5.82
CA TYR A 227 5.61 8.54 6.92
C TYR A 227 4.84 8.33 8.23
N ASP A 228 4.04 9.32 8.69
CA ASP A 228 3.30 9.19 9.95
C ASP A 228 2.21 8.11 9.89
N GLY A 229 1.57 7.97 8.72
CA GLY A 229 0.58 6.92 8.47
C GLY A 229 1.21 5.53 8.58
N ARG A 230 2.36 5.35 7.94
CA ARG A 230 3.17 4.12 8.01
C ARG A 230 3.64 3.84 9.42
N MET A 231 4.27 4.79 10.09
CA MET A 231 4.78 4.60 11.46
C MET A 231 3.68 4.19 12.44
N TRP A 232 2.51 4.84 12.37
CA TRP A 232 1.36 4.45 13.17
C TRP A 232 0.90 3.03 12.83
N ALA A 233 0.67 2.73 11.54
CA ALA A 233 0.17 1.42 11.14
C ALA A 233 1.17 0.31 11.46
N TYR A 234 2.47 0.54 11.30
CA TYR A 234 3.51 -0.43 11.65
C TYR A 234 3.54 -0.73 13.14
N ASP A 235 3.41 0.27 14.02
CA ASP A 235 3.34 0.04 15.46
C ASP A 235 2.09 -0.77 15.84
N GLU A 236 0.92 -0.45 15.26
CA GLU A 236 -0.33 -1.19 15.48
C GLU A 236 -0.27 -2.63 14.97
N LEU A 237 0.16 -2.82 13.73
CA LEU A 237 0.29 -4.12 13.07
C LEU A 237 1.30 -4.99 13.83
N TYR A 238 2.48 -4.46 14.14
CA TYR A 238 3.53 -5.20 14.84
C TYR A 238 3.11 -5.66 16.25
N ALA A 239 2.27 -4.88 16.95
CA ALA A 239 1.73 -5.29 18.24
C ALA A 239 0.90 -6.58 18.15
N HIS A 240 0.22 -6.82 17.03
CA HIS A 240 -0.65 -7.97 16.79
C HIS A 240 0.05 -9.10 16.01
N LEU A 241 1.32 -8.94 15.61
CA LEU A 241 2.12 -10.01 15.01
C LEU A 241 2.55 -11.04 16.05
N LYS A 242 2.32 -12.33 15.82
CA LYS A 242 2.87 -13.38 16.67
C LYS A 242 4.39 -13.48 16.54
N LYS A 243 5.06 -14.07 17.54
CA LYS A 243 6.45 -14.51 17.41
C LYS A 243 6.53 -15.63 16.36
N GLY A 244 7.50 -15.56 15.47
CA GLY A 244 7.63 -16.38 14.27
C GLY A 244 6.72 -15.93 13.11
N GLY A 245 5.95 -14.86 13.29
CA GLY A 245 5.11 -14.30 12.23
C GLY A 245 5.89 -13.40 11.28
N VAL A 246 5.35 -13.20 10.08
CA VAL A 246 6.00 -12.45 9.00
C VAL A 246 5.37 -11.06 8.84
N PHE A 247 6.21 -10.03 8.74
CA PHE A 247 5.80 -8.67 8.40
C PHE A 247 6.32 -8.29 7.02
N ILE A 248 5.44 -7.80 6.15
CA ILE A 248 5.75 -7.36 4.79
C ILE A 248 5.25 -5.92 4.61
N SER A 249 6.08 -5.03 4.06
CA SER A 249 5.64 -3.69 3.63
C SER A 249 6.11 -3.41 2.23
N ASP A 250 5.18 -2.97 1.38
CA ASP A 250 5.48 -2.51 0.03
C ASP A 250 5.95 -1.06 0.02
N ASP A 251 6.61 -0.68 -1.08
CA ASP A 251 7.08 0.67 -1.38
C ASP A 251 7.91 1.30 -0.24
N ILE A 252 8.81 0.52 0.38
CA ILE A 252 9.65 1.02 1.48
C ILE A 252 10.62 2.13 1.03
N GLY A 253 10.86 2.24 -0.29
CA GLY A 253 11.66 3.30 -0.88
C GLY A 253 10.96 4.66 -0.96
N ASP A 254 9.65 4.77 -0.69
CA ASP A 254 8.95 6.07 -0.82
C ASP A 254 9.38 7.08 0.26
N ASN A 255 9.72 6.62 1.45
CA ASN A 255 10.17 7.40 2.60
C ASN A 255 10.87 6.50 3.63
N SER A 256 11.45 7.10 4.67
CA SER A 256 12.23 6.38 5.69
C SER A 256 11.40 5.64 6.74
N ALA A 257 10.06 5.60 6.67
CA ALA A 257 9.25 5.07 7.77
C ALA A 257 9.58 3.60 8.09
N TYR A 258 9.71 2.76 7.08
CA TYR A 258 10.02 1.34 7.30
C TYR A 258 11.40 1.14 7.92
N GLN A 259 12.40 1.86 7.37
CA GLN A 259 13.77 1.84 7.89
C GLN A 259 13.80 2.32 9.35
N ASP A 260 13.24 3.50 9.63
CA ASP A 260 13.24 4.10 10.97
C ASP A 260 12.48 3.21 11.96
N PHE A 261 11.39 2.55 11.53
CA PHE A 261 10.65 1.59 12.35
C PHE A 261 11.51 0.37 12.73
N CYS A 262 12.20 -0.24 11.75
CA CYS A 262 13.08 -1.37 12.01
C CYS A 262 14.25 -0.96 12.93
N ASP A 263 14.89 0.18 12.65
CA ASP A 263 16.00 0.71 13.45
C ASP A 263 15.55 0.97 14.90
N LYS A 264 14.39 1.60 15.12
CA LYS A 264 13.82 1.89 16.45
C LYS A 264 13.53 0.63 17.27
N LYS A 265 13.12 -0.46 16.61
CA LYS A 265 12.78 -1.74 17.25
C LYS A 265 13.95 -2.73 17.26
N ASN A 266 15.12 -2.36 16.72
CA ASN A 266 16.26 -3.24 16.48
C ASN A 266 15.89 -4.52 15.71
N ILE A 267 15.07 -4.37 14.66
CA ILE A 267 14.63 -5.49 13.81
C ILE A 267 15.63 -5.67 12.67
N GLU A 268 16.16 -6.88 12.53
CA GLU A 268 16.88 -7.27 11.33
C GLU A 268 15.89 -7.55 10.20
N THR A 269 16.01 -6.82 9.10
CA THR A 269 15.09 -6.90 7.96
C THR A 269 15.83 -7.32 6.68
N THR A 270 15.10 -7.99 5.80
CA THR A 270 15.51 -8.25 4.42
C THR A 270 14.77 -7.31 3.48
N VAL A 271 15.51 -6.70 2.55
CA VAL A 271 14.94 -5.88 1.50
C VAL A 271 14.91 -6.68 0.21
N VAL A 272 13.76 -6.66 -0.47
CA VAL A 272 13.55 -7.30 -1.76
C VAL A 272 13.39 -6.22 -2.82
N GLU A 273 14.10 -6.34 -3.93
CA GLU A 273 13.83 -5.54 -5.12
C GLU A 273 12.82 -6.27 -6.01
N TYR A 274 11.81 -5.53 -6.46
CA TYR A 274 10.78 -6.04 -7.35
C TYR A 274 10.29 -4.90 -8.25
N GLU A 275 10.48 -5.05 -9.56
CA GLU A 275 10.04 -4.08 -10.60
C GLU A 275 10.51 -2.62 -10.34
N GLY A 276 11.75 -2.44 -9.88
CA GLY A 276 12.34 -1.14 -9.58
C GLY A 276 11.85 -0.50 -8.28
N LYS A 277 11.08 -1.26 -7.48
CA LYS A 277 10.60 -0.87 -6.15
C LYS A 277 11.22 -1.79 -5.09
N TYR A 278 11.08 -1.36 -3.84
CA TYR A 278 11.62 -2.09 -2.69
C TYR A 278 10.50 -2.52 -1.74
N ILE A 279 10.60 -3.75 -1.28
CA ILE A 279 9.71 -4.39 -0.32
C ILE A 279 10.54 -4.76 0.90
N GLY A 280 10.02 -4.45 2.09
CA GLY A 280 10.66 -4.79 3.35
C GLY A 280 10.00 -5.99 3.98
N ILE A 281 10.78 -6.97 4.42
CA ILE A 281 10.26 -8.19 5.05
C ILE A 281 11.11 -8.64 6.24
N PHE A 282 10.47 -9.04 7.34
CA PHE A 282 11.12 -9.65 8.50
C PHE A 282 10.23 -10.69 9.19
N ILE A 283 10.85 -11.55 9.99
CA ILE A 283 10.18 -12.47 10.93
C ILE A 283 10.33 -11.88 12.33
N LYS A 284 9.24 -11.80 13.10
CA LYS A 284 9.23 -11.30 14.49
C LYS A 284 9.68 -12.37 15.49
#